data_AF-L8M5T3-F1
#
_entry.id   AF-L8M5T3-F1
#
_cell.length_a   1.000
_cell.length_b   1.000
_cell.length_c   1.000
_cell.angle_alpha   90.00
_cell.angle_beta   90.00
_cell.angle_gamma   90.00
#
_symmetry.space_group_name_H-M   'P 1'
#
loop_
_entity.id
_entity.type
_entity.pdbx_description
1 polymer ?
#
loop_
_entity_poly.entity_id
_entity_poly.type
_entity_poly.pdbx_seq_one_letter_code
_entity_poly.pdbx_strand_id
1 'polypeptide(L)'
;MPKPTQAHLDRTVDKNQPLEVRKKTLSQMSYYMGAKLLEVGVDPQAVTYRWSVKDRQTEQVCTLSAFWGSSRKKLLSGEEPLTGAELIDCARGNGYTGVENTANLCGYSTKIKDFQSALKQACEEVGLDIAATNSLSKLI
;
A
#
# COMPACT_ATOMS: atom_id res chain seq x y z
N MET A 1 -23.07 17.00 2.92
CA MET A 1 -22.17 15.87 3.24
C MET A 1 -20.78 16.20 2.74
N PRO A 2 -19.71 15.96 3.51
CA PRO A 2 -18.35 16.13 3.01
C PRO A 2 -18.13 15.21 1.81
N LYS A 3 -17.52 15.72 0.73
CA LYS A 3 -17.18 14.91 -0.44
C LYS A 3 -16.13 13.88 -0.03
N PRO A 4 -16.22 12.62 -0.48
CA PRO A 4 -15.19 11.64 -0.21
C PRO A 4 -13.85 12.12 -0.77
N THR A 5 -12.77 11.89 -0.03
CA THR A 5 -11.39 12.25 -0.39
C THR A 5 -10.48 11.03 -0.61
N GLN A 6 -11.08 9.84 -0.63
CA GLN A 6 -10.39 8.59 -0.88
C GLN A 6 -11.32 7.55 -1.51
N ALA A 7 -10.73 6.61 -2.24
CA ALA A 7 -11.40 5.44 -2.80
C ALA A 7 -10.54 4.19 -2.59
N HIS A 8 -11.21 3.06 -2.41
CA HIS A 8 -10.57 1.76 -2.21
C HIS A 8 -11.17 0.74 -3.19
N LEU A 9 -10.31 -0.16 -3.67
CA LEU A 9 -10.67 -1.30 -4.50
C LEU A 9 -9.83 -2.50 -4.06
N ASP A 10 -10.48 -3.57 -3.63
CA ASP A 10 -9.84 -4.80 -3.22
C ASP A 10 -10.06 -5.94 -4.23
N ARG A 11 -9.08 -6.84 -4.31
CA ARG A 11 -9.17 -8.13 -5.01
C ARG A 11 -8.40 -9.19 -4.23
N THR A 12 -9.00 -10.37 -4.11
CA THR A 12 -8.27 -11.57 -3.68
C THR A 12 -7.57 -12.19 -4.88
N VAL A 13 -6.29 -12.50 -4.73
CA VAL A 13 -5.44 -13.12 -5.75
C VAL A 13 -4.88 -14.42 -5.20
N ASP A 14 -5.10 -15.53 -5.89
CA ASP A 14 -4.48 -16.82 -5.57
C ASP A 14 -3.00 -16.79 -5.96
N LYS A 15 -2.12 -17.11 -5.00
CA LYS A 15 -0.66 -17.08 -5.17
C LYS A 15 -0.15 -18.18 -6.10
N ASN A 16 -0.90 -19.27 -6.23
CA ASN A 16 -0.56 -20.40 -7.08
C ASN A 16 -0.83 -20.10 -8.56
N GLN A 17 -1.59 -19.04 -8.86
CA GLN A 17 -1.80 -18.60 -10.23
C GLN A 17 -0.48 -18.12 -10.88
N PRO A 18 -0.33 -18.31 -12.20
CA PRO A 18 0.81 -17.78 -12.94
C PRO A 18 1.01 -16.29 -12.68
N LEU A 19 2.27 -15.87 -12.58
CA LEU A 19 2.62 -14.48 -12.26
C LEU A 19 1.95 -13.46 -13.19
N GLU A 20 1.85 -13.78 -14.48
CA GLU A 20 1.22 -12.91 -15.49
C GLU A 20 -0.29 -12.73 -15.27
N VAL A 21 -0.98 -13.77 -14.78
CA VAL A 21 -2.40 -13.66 -14.41
C VAL A 21 -2.54 -12.72 -13.21
N ARG A 22 -1.69 -12.89 -12.19
CA ARG A 22 -1.69 -12.03 -11.00
C ARG A 22 -1.41 -10.57 -11.35
N LYS A 23 -0.40 -10.31 -12.19
CA LYS A 23 -0.06 -8.96 -12.69
C LYS A 23 -1.22 -8.35 -13.49
N LYS A 24 -1.87 -9.13 -14.35
CA LYS A 24 -3.03 -8.68 -15.13
C LYS A 24 -4.17 -8.24 -14.21
N THR A 25 -4.47 -8.99 -13.16
CA THR A 25 -5.49 -8.62 -12.15
C THR A 25 -5.15 -7.28 -11.50
N LEU A 26 -3.90 -7.07 -11.07
CA LEU A 26 -3.47 -5.80 -10.47
C LEU A 26 -3.53 -4.63 -11.47
N SER A 27 -3.17 -4.87 -12.73
CA SER A 27 -3.29 -3.86 -13.80
C SER A 27 -4.74 -3.46 -14.05
N GLN A 28 -5.67 -4.43 -14.06
CA GLN A 28 -7.10 -4.16 -14.18
C GLN A 28 -7.63 -3.33 -13.01
N MET A 29 -7.15 -3.56 -11.78
CA MET A 29 -7.51 -2.74 -10.64
C MET A 29 -7.13 -1.27 -10.83
N SER A 30 -5.92 -0.99 -11.33
CA SER A 30 -5.49 0.38 -11.64
C SER A 30 -6.39 1.04 -12.69
N TYR A 31 -6.78 0.30 -13.73
CA TYR A 31 -7.71 0.78 -14.75
C TYR A 31 -9.08 1.13 -14.16
N TYR A 32 -9.69 0.22 -13.38
CA TYR A 32 -10.99 0.45 -12.76
C TYR A 32 -10.96 1.59 -11.73
N MET A 33 -9.87 1.72 -10.96
CA MET A 33 -9.72 2.84 -10.05
C MET A 33 -9.69 4.17 -10.80
N GLY A 34 -8.96 4.25 -11.92
CA GLY A 34 -8.93 5.45 -12.77
C GLY A 34 -10.33 5.84 -13.28
N ALA A 35 -11.10 4.87 -13.76
CA ALA A 35 -12.50 5.12 -14.17
C ALA A 35 -13.36 5.64 -13.01
N LYS A 36 -13.25 5.03 -11.83
CA LYS A 36 -13.99 5.44 -10.63
C LYS A 36 -13.64 6.85 -10.16
N LEU A 37 -12.38 7.26 -10.30
CA LEU A 37 -11.94 8.63 -10.00
C LEU A 37 -12.57 9.65 -10.96
N LEU A 38 -12.63 9.33 -12.25
CA LEU A 38 -13.27 10.19 -13.25
C LEU A 38 -14.78 10.35 -12.98
N GLU A 39 -15.48 9.30 -12.55
CA GLU A 39 -16.91 9.35 -12.18
C GLU A 39 -17.19 10.37 -11.06
N VAL A 40 -16.24 10.56 -10.14
CA VAL A 40 -16.35 11.52 -9.03
C VAL A 40 -15.66 12.85 -9.32
N GLY A 41 -15.24 13.09 -10.56
CA GLY A 41 -14.62 14.34 -11.01
C GLY A 41 -13.20 14.56 -10.49
N VAL A 42 -12.45 13.48 -10.22
CA VAL A 42 -11.07 13.52 -9.74
C VAL A 42 -10.14 13.07 -10.86
N ASP A 43 -9.10 13.88 -11.15
CA ASP A 43 -8.05 13.51 -12.10
C ASP A 43 -7.21 12.34 -11.55
N PRO A 44 -7.19 11.17 -12.22
CA PRO A 44 -6.40 10.01 -11.79
C PRO A 44 -4.89 10.25 -11.73
N GLN A 45 -4.37 11.30 -12.37
CA GLN A 45 -2.94 11.68 -12.31
C GLN A 45 -2.63 12.60 -11.11
N ALA A 46 -3.64 13.20 -10.49
CA ALA A 46 -3.47 14.15 -9.37
C ALA A 46 -3.61 13.50 -7.99
N VAL A 47 -3.78 12.18 -7.92
CA VAL A 47 -3.98 11.42 -6.66
C VAL A 47 -2.70 10.73 -6.21
N THR A 48 -2.67 10.36 -4.93
CA THR A 48 -1.66 9.44 -4.40
C THR A 48 -2.25 8.05 -4.32
N TYR A 49 -1.60 7.07 -4.96
CA TYR A 49 -1.98 5.67 -4.86
C TYR A 49 -1.17 4.96 -3.78
N ARG A 50 -1.81 4.02 -3.08
CA ARG A 50 -1.17 3.12 -2.11
C ARG A 50 -1.70 1.72 -2.29
N TRP A 51 -0.79 0.76 -2.43
CA TRP A 51 -1.13 -0.65 -2.32
C TRP A 51 -1.06 -1.12 -0.88
N SER A 52 -1.94 -2.03 -0.51
CA SER A 52 -1.83 -2.85 0.70
C SER A 52 -2.03 -4.31 0.30
N VAL A 53 -1.10 -5.18 0.68
CA VAL A 53 -1.12 -6.60 0.31
C VAL A 53 -1.14 -7.42 1.58
N LYS A 54 -2.32 -7.91 1.96
CA LYS A 54 -2.50 -8.81 3.09
C LYS A 54 -2.25 -10.24 2.66
N ASP A 55 -1.23 -10.84 3.24
CA ASP A 55 -0.77 -12.17 2.88
C ASP A 55 -1.53 -13.26 3.65
N ARG A 56 -1.96 -14.31 2.95
CA ARG A 56 -2.54 -15.53 3.54
C ARG A 56 -1.80 -16.75 2.99
N GLN A 57 -2.14 -17.96 3.42
CA GLN A 57 -1.40 -19.17 3.02
C GLN A 57 -1.35 -19.36 1.50
N THR A 58 -2.52 -19.41 0.84
CA THR A 58 -2.63 -19.65 -0.62
C THR A 58 -3.08 -18.41 -1.40
N GLU A 59 -3.52 -17.37 -0.71
CA GLU A 59 -4.10 -16.16 -1.31
C GLU A 59 -3.45 -14.90 -0.76
N GLN A 60 -3.61 -13.80 -1.47
CA GLN A 60 -3.33 -12.47 -0.97
C GLN A 60 -4.51 -11.55 -1.27
N VAL A 61 -4.87 -10.70 -0.32
CA VAL A 61 -5.86 -9.64 -0.54
C VAL A 61 -5.10 -8.37 -0.88
N CYS A 62 -5.21 -7.94 -2.13
CA CYS A 62 -4.59 -6.73 -2.63
C CYS A 62 -5.62 -5.59 -2.63
N THR A 63 -5.31 -4.50 -1.96
CA THR A 63 -6.14 -3.30 -1.90
C THR A 63 -5.41 -2.14 -2.56
N LEU A 64 -5.99 -1.59 -3.63
CA LEU A 64 -5.58 -0.33 -4.24
C LEU A 64 -6.38 0.80 -3.60
N SER A 65 -5.69 1.75 -2.99
CA SER A 65 -6.28 2.97 -2.44
C SER A 65 -5.82 4.18 -3.25
N ALA A 66 -6.73 5.11 -3.51
CA ALA A 66 -6.45 6.41 -4.09
C ALA A 66 -6.83 7.51 -3.10
N PHE A 67 -5.94 8.49 -2.89
CA PHE A 67 -6.13 9.58 -1.96
C PHE A 67 -6.03 10.93 -2.66
N TRP A 68 -6.98 11.83 -2.40
CA TRP A 68 -6.98 13.23 -2.84
C TRP A 68 -7.41 14.15 -1.68
N GLY A 69 -7.43 15.46 -1.91
CA GLY A 69 -7.95 16.43 -0.93
C GLY A 69 -7.32 16.30 0.46
N SER A 70 -8.17 16.24 1.50
CA SER A 70 -7.74 16.11 2.90
C SER A 70 -7.09 14.77 3.21
N SER A 71 -7.58 13.65 2.68
CA SER A 71 -6.96 12.34 2.92
C SER A 71 -5.54 12.25 2.36
N ARG A 72 -5.28 12.87 1.19
CA ARG A 72 -3.91 12.95 0.65
C ARG A 72 -2.99 13.78 1.55
N LYS A 73 -3.46 14.94 2.02
CA LYS A 73 -2.70 15.78 2.97
C LYS A 73 -2.37 15.01 4.25
N LYS A 74 -3.36 14.31 4.80
CA LYS A 74 -3.22 13.48 6.00
C LYS A 74 -2.17 12.38 5.81
N LEU A 75 -2.27 11.64 4.71
CA LEU A 75 -1.32 10.57 4.37
C LEU A 75 0.13 11.09 4.31
N LEU A 76 0.35 12.23 3.67
CA LEU A 76 1.69 12.78 3.43
C LEU A 76 2.25 13.60 4.61
N SER A 77 1.41 13.90 5.61
CA SER A 77 1.77 14.74 6.75
C SER A 77 2.82 14.12 7.67
N GLY A 78 2.85 12.78 7.79
CA GLY A 78 3.68 12.11 8.78
C GLY A 78 3.08 12.09 10.21
N GLU A 79 1.82 12.50 10.37
CA GLU A 79 1.12 12.59 11.67
C GLU A 79 0.39 11.30 12.04
N GLU A 80 -0.01 10.50 11.04
CA GLU A 80 -0.71 9.22 11.24
C GLU A 80 -0.02 8.08 10.48
N PRO A 81 1.19 7.69 10.92
CA PRO A 81 1.86 6.53 10.34
C PRO A 81 1.07 5.25 10.60
N LEU A 82 1.09 4.34 9.62
CA LEU A 82 0.58 2.98 9.80
C LEU A 82 1.46 2.22 10.79
N THR A 83 0.86 1.30 11.54
CA THR A 83 1.55 0.45 12.52
C THR A 83 1.09 -1.01 12.39
N GLY A 84 1.82 -1.93 13.03
CA GLY A 84 1.47 -3.36 13.06
C GLY A 84 1.25 -3.99 11.69
N ALA A 85 0.22 -4.83 11.55
CA ALA A 85 -0.06 -5.54 10.31
C ALA A 85 -0.35 -4.61 9.12
N GLU A 86 -0.98 -3.45 9.34
CA GLU A 86 -1.25 -2.49 8.26
C GLU A 86 0.03 -1.89 7.68
N LEU A 87 1.03 -1.64 8.53
CA LEU A 87 2.36 -1.20 8.10
C LEU A 87 3.03 -2.27 7.23
N ILE A 88 2.99 -3.53 7.66
CA ILE A 88 3.56 -4.66 6.92
C ILE A 88 2.89 -4.81 5.55
N ASP A 89 1.56 -4.78 5.51
CA ASP A 89 0.80 -4.94 4.28
C ASP A 89 1.02 -3.76 3.32
N CYS A 90 1.14 -2.54 3.84
CA CYS A 90 1.55 -1.36 3.07
C CYS A 90 2.97 -1.50 2.50
N ALA A 91 3.94 -1.89 3.34
CA ALA A 91 5.33 -2.05 2.92
C ALA A 91 5.46 -3.15 1.85
N ARG A 92 4.76 -4.28 2.01
CA ARG A 92 4.70 -5.37 1.02
C ARG A 92 4.12 -4.88 -0.31
N GLY A 93 3.06 -4.07 -0.25
CA GLY A 93 2.40 -3.52 -1.43
C GLY A 93 3.21 -2.49 -2.20
N ASN A 94 4.07 -1.72 -1.54
CA ASN A 94 4.75 -0.57 -2.17
C ASN A 94 6.28 -0.70 -2.23
N GLY A 95 6.88 -1.76 -1.69
CA GLY A 95 8.34 -1.87 -1.56
C GLY A 95 9.12 -1.79 -2.89
N TYR A 96 8.46 -2.06 -4.02
CA TYR A 96 9.05 -1.88 -5.36
C TYR A 96 9.33 -0.40 -5.73
N THR A 97 8.79 0.56 -4.96
CA THR A 97 8.93 2.01 -5.20
C THR A 97 10.15 2.62 -4.49
N GLY A 98 10.90 1.82 -3.73
CA GLY A 98 12.03 2.27 -2.91
C GLY A 98 11.60 2.69 -1.49
N VAL A 99 12.58 2.75 -0.58
CA VAL A 99 12.33 2.98 0.86
C VAL A 99 11.68 4.33 1.15
N GLU A 100 12.11 5.41 0.49
CA GLU A 100 11.59 6.76 0.74
C GLU A 100 10.11 6.87 0.36
N ASN A 101 9.76 6.41 -0.85
CA ASN A 101 8.37 6.39 -1.31
C ASN A 101 7.52 5.46 -0.46
N THR A 102 8.03 4.29 -0.08
CA THR A 102 7.31 3.34 0.76
C THR A 102 7.03 3.93 2.14
N ALA A 103 8.03 4.56 2.78
CA ALA A 103 7.87 5.23 4.07
C ALA A 103 6.79 6.33 3.98
N ASN A 104 6.85 7.16 2.94
CA ASN A 104 5.87 8.21 2.70
C ASN A 104 4.45 7.64 2.52
N LEU A 105 4.28 6.60 1.70
CA LEU A 105 3.00 5.94 1.47
C LEU A 105 2.46 5.22 2.72
N CYS A 106 3.33 4.75 3.62
CA CYS A 106 2.91 4.19 4.89
C CYS A 106 2.73 5.25 5.99
N GLY A 107 2.76 6.54 5.65
CA GLY A 107 2.40 7.64 6.53
C GLY A 107 3.54 8.19 7.38
N TYR A 108 4.80 7.89 7.02
CA TYR A 108 5.99 8.40 7.74
C TYR A 108 6.56 9.69 7.12
N SER A 109 6.02 10.16 6.00
CA SER A 109 6.57 11.30 5.26
C SER A 109 8.06 11.07 4.97
N THR A 110 8.96 11.93 5.48
CA THR A 110 10.42 11.81 5.34
C THR A 110 11.12 11.06 6.49
N LYS A 111 10.37 10.54 7.47
CA LYS A 111 10.90 9.87 8.67
C LYS A 111 11.29 8.41 8.41
N ILE A 112 12.28 8.22 7.53
CA ILE A 112 12.70 6.89 7.06
C ILE A 112 13.17 5.98 8.21
N LYS A 113 13.95 6.50 9.17
CA LYS A 113 14.45 5.72 10.30
C LYS A 113 13.31 5.21 11.19
N ASP A 114 12.32 6.06 11.44
CA ASP A 114 11.13 5.71 12.22
C ASP A 114 10.32 4.63 11.49
N PHE A 115 10.16 4.75 10.17
CA PHE A 115 9.53 3.74 9.32
C PHE A 115 10.25 2.39 9.42
N GLN A 116 11.56 2.37 9.26
CA GLN A 116 12.36 1.14 9.31
C GLN A 116 12.30 0.47 10.68
N SER A 117 12.38 1.26 11.76
CA SER A 117 12.26 0.76 13.13
C SER A 117 10.88 0.15 13.38
N ALA A 118 9.82 0.85 12.99
CA ALA A 118 8.46 0.37 13.18
C ALA A 118 8.14 -0.85 12.30
N LEU A 119 8.69 -0.91 11.09
CA LEU A 119 8.51 -2.07 10.20
C LEU A 119 9.20 -3.32 10.75
N LYS A 120 10.42 -3.18 11.29
CA LYS A 120 11.13 -4.25 11.99
C LYS A 120 10.30 -4.77 13.16
N GLN A 121 9.91 -3.85 14.05
CA GLN A 121 9.10 -4.18 15.22
C GLN A 121 7.79 -4.88 14.83
N ALA A 122 7.07 -4.35 13.84
CA ALA A 122 5.82 -4.95 13.39
C ALA A 122 6.02 -6.38 12.86
N CYS A 123 7.11 -6.64 12.12
CA CYS A 123 7.43 -7.98 11.64
C CYS A 123 7.75 -8.95 12.79
N GLU A 124 8.54 -8.50 13.77
CA GLU A 124 8.86 -9.29 14.97
C GLU A 124 7.60 -9.66 15.77
N GLU A 125 6.67 -8.72 15.96
CA GLU A 125 5.41 -8.92 16.69
C GLU A 125 4.52 -10.00 16.07
N VAL A 126 4.61 -10.23 14.76
CA VAL A 126 3.84 -11.26 14.04
C VAL A 126 4.66 -12.50 13.69
N GLY A 127 5.88 -12.61 14.21
CA GLY A 127 6.78 -13.74 13.97
C GLY A 127 7.28 -13.86 12.52
N LEU A 128 7.30 -12.75 11.78
CA LEU A 128 7.86 -12.70 10.43
C LEU A 128 9.34 -12.32 10.50
N ASP A 129 10.21 -13.21 10.00
CA ASP A 129 11.60 -12.86 9.76
C ASP A 129 11.70 -11.97 8.52
N ILE A 130 11.96 -10.68 8.75
CA ILE A 130 12.03 -9.69 7.68
C ILE A 130 13.19 -9.96 6.70
N ALA A 131 14.27 -10.60 7.16
CA ALA A 131 15.42 -10.96 6.33
C ALA A 131 15.08 -12.10 5.35
N ALA A 132 14.15 -12.99 5.74
CA ALA A 132 13.66 -14.06 4.87
C ALA A 132 12.70 -13.56 3.78
N THR A 133 12.12 -12.36 3.93
CA THR A 133 11.24 -11.74 2.94
C THR A 133 11.97 -10.78 2.00
N ASN A 134 12.34 -11.27 0.81
CA ASN A 134 13.01 -10.50 -0.26
C ASN A 134 12.35 -9.15 -0.62
N SER A 135 11.05 -9.00 -0.38
CA SER A 135 10.31 -7.76 -0.64
C SER A 135 10.48 -6.71 0.47
N LEU A 136 10.59 -7.13 1.73
CA LEU A 136 10.68 -6.23 2.88
C LEU A 136 12.12 -5.96 3.30
N SER A 137 13.04 -6.91 3.11
CA SER A 137 14.46 -6.75 3.45
C SER A 137 15.13 -5.58 2.71
N LYS A 138 14.65 -5.23 1.51
CA LYS A 138 15.13 -4.09 0.71
C LYS A 138 14.73 -2.73 1.27
N LEU A 139 13.85 -2.69 2.26
CA LEU A 139 13.34 -1.46 2.87
C LEU A 139 14.09 -1.08 4.14
N ILE A 140 15.03 -1.91 4.60
CA ILE A 140 15.74 -1.72 5.87
C ILE A 140 17.23 -1.52 5.67
#